data_AF-A0A968ATR0-F1
#
_entry.id   AF-A0A968ATR0-F1
#
_cell.length_a   1.000
_cell.length_b   1.000
_cell.length_c   1.000
_cell.angle_alpha   90.00
_cell.angle_beta   90.00
_cell.angle_gamma   90.00
#
_symmetry.space_group_name_H-M   'P 1'
#
loop_
_entity.id
_entity.type
_entity.pdbx_description
1 polymer ?
#
loop_
_entity_poly.entity_id
_entity_poly.type
_entity_poly.pdbx_seq_one_letter_code
_entity_poly.pdbx_strand_id
1 'polypeptide(L)'
;MVPVGASRYMAECIPGAKYVEYPGDDHVMWYGDADAVLDAIEEFLTGSKGTRELDRVLATVLFTDIVDATSRAAALGDRRWKELLADHHTCVRRELAQHRGTEVDTAGDGFFATFDGPARAIRCARGIVDAVRGLGLEVRAGLHTGECELHEKGVTGIAVH
;
A
#
# COMPACT_ATOMS: atom_id res chain seq x y z
N MET A 1 -19.92 21.93 -30.98
CA MET A 1 -19.55 20.52 -30.76
C MET A 1 -19.32 19.90 -32.12
N VAL A 2 -18.18 19.25 -32.35
CA VAL A 2 -17.83 18.66 -33.65
C VAL A 2 -18.56 17.32 -33.78
N PRO A 3 -19.15 16.93 -34.93
CA PRO A 3 -19.77 15.62 -35.05
C PRO A 3 -18.72 14.50 -34.91
N VAL A 4 -19.04 13.45 -34.15
CA VAL A 4 -18.18 12.26 -33.94
C VAL A 4 -17.68 11.66 -35.27
N GLY A 5 -18.52 11.71 -36.31
CA GLY A 5 -18.18 11.23 -37.66
C GLY A 5 -17.00 11.95 -38.31
N ALA A 6 -16.68 13.19 -37.91
CA ALA A 6 -15.52 13.92 -38.44
C ALA A 6 -14.20 13.29 -37.98
N SER A 7 -14.12 12.84 -36.72
CA SER A 7 -12.93 12.16 -36.18
C SER A 7 -12.75 10.78 -36.79
N ARG A 8 -13.84 10.06 -37.08
CA ARG A 8 -13.80 8.76 -37.77
C ARG A 8 -13.28 8.91 -39.20
N TYR A 9 -13.81 9.87 -39.96
CA TYR A 9 -13.33 10.18 -41.31
C TYR A 9 -11.85 10.57 -41.33
N MET A 10 -11.42 11.38 -40.35
CA MET A 10 -10.02 11.77 -40.23
C MET A 10 -9.10 10.56 -39.99
N ALA A 11 -9.51 9.60 -39.15
CA ALA A 11 -8.75 8.38 -38.91
C ALA A 11 -8.65 7.51 -40.17
N GLU A 12 -9.72 7.40 -40.98
CA GLU A 12 -9.70 6.65 -42.25
C GLU A 12 -8.72 7.23 -43.28
N CYS A 13 -8.44 8.54 -43.20
CA CYS A 13 -7.54 9.22 -44.12
C CYS A 13 -6.05 9.12 -43.72
N ILE A 14 -5.72 8.60 -42.53
CA ILE A 14 -4.35 8.57 -41.99
C ILE A 14 -3.88 7.12 -41.85
N PRO A 15 -2.92 6.66 -42.68
CA PRO A 15 -2.36 5.32 -42.56
C PRO A 15 -1.78 5.06 -41.17
N GLY A 16 -2.21 3.96 -40.54
CA GLY A 16 -1.75 3.57 -39.20
C GLY A 16 -2.45 4.30 -38.04
N ALA A 17 -3.45 5.13 -38.30
CA ALA A 17 -4.23 5.75 -37.24
C ALA A 17 -5.15 4.74 -36.52
N LYS A 18 -5.32 4.95 -35.21
CA LYS A 18 -6.29 4.22 -34.38
C LYS A 18 -7.35 5.20 -33.90
N TYR A 19 -8.62 4.81 -34.06
CA TYR A 19 -9.75 5.59 -33.59
C TYR A 19 -10.35 4.96 -32.33
N VAL A 20 -10.49 5.76 -31.27
CA VAL A 20 -11.03 5.34 -29.97
C VAL A 20 -12.10 6.34 -29.55
N GLU A 21 -13.29 5.84 -29.23
CA GLU A 21 -14.41 6.65 -28.69
C GLU A 21 -14.55 6.37 -27.19
N TYR A 22 -14.66 7.44 -26.40
CA TYR A 22 -14.94 7.37 -24.96
C TYR A 22 -16.34 7.93 -24.66
N PRO A 23 -17.03 7.41 -23.63
CA PRO A 23 -18.29 8.01 -23.19
C PRO A 23 -18.05 9.42 -22.65
N GLY A 24 -18.80 10.40 -23.15
CA GLY A 24 -18.70 11.79 -22.72
C GLY A 24 -19.39 12.75 -23.68
N ASP A 25 -19.58 14.00 -23.23
CA ASP A 25 -20.29 15.04 -23.97
C ASP A 25 -19.34 16.14 -24.51
N ASP A 26 -18.02 15.91 -24.46
CA ASP A 26 -17.00 16.88 -24.89
C ASP A 26 -15.88 16.21 -25.71
N HIS A 27 -15.22 17.01 -26.56
CA HIS A 27 -14.06 16.62 -27.37
C HIS A 27 -12.73 17.07 -26.78
N VAL A 28 -12.77 17.80 -25.67
CA VAL A 28 -11.59 18.33 -25.02
C VAL A 28 -10.88 17.22 -24.25
N MET A 29 -9.71 16.79 -24.74
CA MET A 29 -8.95 15.65 -24.20
C MET A 29 -8.47 15.79 -22.74
N TRP A 30 -8.50 16.99 -22.16
CA TRP A 30 -8.14 17.24 -20.76
C TRP A 30 -9.36 17.43 -19.84
N TYR A 31 -10.58 17.26 -20.36
CA TYR A 31 -11.82 17.39 -19.60
C TYR A 31 -12.46 16.01 -19.40
N GLY A 32 -12.89 15.70 -18.18
CA GLY A 32 -13.39 14.38 -17.82
C GLY A 32 -12.26 13.40 -17.48
N ASP A 33 -12.30 12.20 -18.06
CA ASP A 33 -11.31 11.14 -17.81
C ASP A 33 -10.08 11.32 -18.70
N ALA A 34 -9.25 12.30 -18.35
CA ALA A 34 -8.02 12.61 -19.06
C ALA A 34 -7.02 11.44 -19.03
N ASP A 35 -7.02 10.65 -17.95
CA ASP A 35 -6.16 9.47 -17.78
C ASP A 35 -6.46 8.43 -18.87
N ALA A 36 -7.74 8.13 -19.10
CA ALA A 36 -8.12 7.16 -20.12
C ALA A 36 -7.68 7.55 -21.54
N VAL A 37 -7.65 8.86 -21.85
CA VAL A 37 -7.17 9.37 -23.14
C VAL A 37 -5.65 9.27 -23.23
N LEU A 38 -4.93 9.63 -22.16
CA LEU A 38 -3.47 9.52 -22.09
C LEU A 38 -3.02 8.06 -22.22
N ASP A 39 -3.70 7.11 -21.57
CA ASP A 39 -3.41 5.68 -21.67
C ASP A 39 -3.50 5.17 -23.13
N ALA A 40 -4.49 5.63 -23.90
CA ALA A 40 -4.62 5.22 -25.31
C ALA A 40 -3.56 5.86 -26.21
N ILE A 41 -3.14 7.09 -25.92
CA ILE A 41 -2.02 7.74 -26.62
C ILE A 41 -0.72 6.98 -26.33
N GLU A 42 -0.48 6.63 -25.06
CA GLU A 42 0.69 5.86 -24.65
C GLU A 42 0.72 4.48 -25.28
N GLU A 43 -0.40 3.73 -25.26
CA GLU A 43 -0.51 2.42 -25.91
C GLU A 43 -0.24 2.53 -27.41
N PHE A 44 -0.73 3.58 -28.06
CA PHE A 44 -0.49 3.82 -29.48
C PHE A 44 0.97 4.10 -29.79
N LEU A 45 1.66 4.88 -28.96
CA LEU A 45 3.06 5.26 -29.19
C LEU A 45 4.07 4.16 -28.80
N THR A 46 3.78 3.42 -27.73
CA THR A 46 4.72 2.48 -27.11
C THR A 46 4.40 1.01 -27.37
N GLY A 47 3.16 0.71 -27.77
CA GLY A 47 2.65 -0.67 -27.93
C GLY A 47 2.22 -1.33 -26.62
N SER A 48 2.31 -0.63 -25.49
CA SER A 48 1.89 -1.08 -24.16
C SER A 48 1.16 0.03 -23.44
N LYS A 49 0.10 -0.30 -22.68
CA LYS A 49 -0.38 0.66 -21.68
C LYS A 49 0.73 0.84 -20.65
N GLY A 50 1.03 2.09 -20.28
CA GLY A 50 1.94 2.37 -19.19
C GLY A 50 1.48 1.55 -17.99
N THR A 51 2.36 0.69 -17.50
CA THR A 51 2.17 0.24 -16.12
C THR A 51 2.39 1.53 -15.35
N ARG A 52 1.36 2.13 -14.74
CA ARG A 52 1.54 3.27 -13.82
C ARG A 52 2.79 2.94 -13.03
N GLU A 53 3.87 3.70 -13.24
CA GLU A 53 5.08 3.52 -12.45
C GLU A 53 4.58 3.59 -11.02
N LEU A 54 4.56 2.44 -10.34
CA LEU A 54 4.13 2.38 -8.96
C LEU A 54 5.03 3.38 -8.28
N ASP A 55 4.45 4.42 -7.66
CA ASP A 55 5.23 5.46 -7.01
C ASP A 55 6.18 4.76 -6.04
N ARG A 56 7.45 4.63 -6.47
CA ARG A 56 8.48 4.00 -5.68
C ARG A 56 8.88 5.03 -4.66
N VAL A 57 8.40 4.83 -3.45
CA VAL A 57 8.69 5.73 -2.34
C VAL A 57 9.73 5.06 -1.45
N LEU A 58 10.74 5.82 -1.06
CA LEU A 58 11.64 5.41 0.00
C LEU A 58 10.84 5.32 1.31
N ALA A 59 10.65 4.11 1.82
CA ALA A 59 9.92 3.87 3.04
C ALA A 59 10.73 2.99 4.00
N THR A 60 10.46 3.13 5.28
CA THR A 60 10.88 2.16 6.30
C THR A 60 9.69 1.28 6.66
N VAL A 61 9.88 -0.02 6.54
CA VAL A 61 8.90 -1.01 6.97
C VAL A 61 9.25 -1.56 8.35
N LEU A 62 8.23 -1.87 9.15
CA LEU A 62 8.31 -2.50 10.46
C LEU A 62 7.47 -3.78 10.42
N PHE A 63 8.07 -4.87 10.87
CA PHE A 63 7.39 -6.11 11.19
C PHE A 63 7.52 -6.39 12.68
N THR A 64 6.42 -6.76 13.34
CA THR A 64 6.45 -7.25 14.72
C THR A 64 5.77 -8.60 14.83
N ASP A 65 6.21 -9.43 15.77
CA ASP A 65 5.65 -10.76 16.03
C ASP A 65 5.85 -11.17 17.50
N ILE A 66 4.86 -11.83 18.11
CA ILE A 66 4.93 -12.21 19.53
C ILE A 66 5.81 -13.47 19.69
N VAL A 67 6.74 -13.41 20.63
CA VAL A 67 7.61 -14.57 20.93
C VAL A 67 6.79 -15.71 21.54
N ASP A 68 6.95 -16.90 20.97
CA ASP A 68 6.30 -18.14 21.40
C ASP A 68 4.77 -18.05 21.46
N ALA A 69 4.16 -17.28 20.55
CA ALA A 69 2.72 -17.01 20.56
C ALA A 69 1.85 -18.27 20.55
N THR A 70 2.20 -19.29 19.75
CA THR A 70 1.47 -20.57 19.71
C THR A 70 1.50 -21.29 21.05
N SER A 71 2.67 -21.35 21.70
CA SER A 71 2.84 -21.98 23.01
C SER A 71 2.06 -21.23 24.09
N ARG A 72 2.09 -19.89 24.04
CA ARG A 72 1.33 -19.02 24.96
C ARG A 72 -0.18 -19.18 24.76
N ALA A 73 -0.64 -19.21 23.51
CA ALA A 73 -2.05 -19.44 23.17
C ALA A 73 -2.55 -20.77 23.73
N ALA A 74 -1.78 -21.85 23.56
CA ALA A 74 -2.12 -23.17 24.10
C ALA A 74 -2.19 -23.19 25.63
N ALA A 75 -1.27 -22.50 26.32
CA ALA A 75 -1.24 -22.44 27.78
C ALA A 75 -2.38 -21.59 28.38
N LEU A 76 -2.76 -20.48 27.73
CA LEU A 76 -3.79 -19.56 28.19
C LEU A 76 -5.21 -20.00 27.82
N GLY A 77 -5.34 -20.76 26.73
CA GLY A 77 -6.60 -21.09 26.09
C GLY A 77 -7.17 -19.94 25.26
N ASP A 78 -7.94 -20.30 24.22
CA ASP A 78 -8.38 -19.39 23.15
C ASP A 78 -9.01 -18.08 23.63
N ARG A 79 -9.87 -18.13 24.65
CA ARG A 79 -10.57 -16.93 25.12
C ARG A 79 -9.61 -15.91 25.74
N ARG A 80 -8.77 -16.35 26.67
CA ARG A 80 -7.79 -15.46 27.33
C ARG A 80 -6.71 -14.99 26.36
N TRP A 81 -6.33 -15.85 25.42
CA TRP A 81 -5.41 -15.47 24.35
C TRP A 81 -5.98 -14.37 23.46
N LYS A 82 -7.26 -14.46 23.07
CA LYS A 82 -7.94 -13.41 22.30
C LYS A 82 -8.02 -12.08 23.05
N GLU A 83 -8.32 -12.10 24.34
CA GLU A 83 -8.33 -10.91 25.20
C GLU A 83 -6.94 -10.26 25.23
N LEU A 84 -5.90 -11.06 25.49
CA LEU A 84 -4.51 -10.59 25.52
C LEU A 84 -4.03 -10.05 24.17
N LEU A 85 -4.44 -10.69 23.05
CA LEU A 85 -4.14 -10.20 21.71
C LEU A 85 -4.81 -8.86 21.42
N ALA A 86 -6.04 -8.64 21.88
CA ALA A 86 -6.72 -7.36 21.72
C ALA A 86 -5.98 -6.23 22.48
N ASP A 87 -5.51 -6.51 23.70
CA ASP A 87 -4.70 -5.56 24.48
C ASP A 87 -3.35 -5.29 23.81
N HIS A 88 -2.70 -6.34 23.28
CA HIS A 88 -1.48 -6.22 22.48
C HIS A 88 -1.70 -5.33 21.25
N HIS A 89 -2.73 -5.60 20.44
CA HIS A 89 -3.06 -4.83 19.26
C HIS A 89 -3.32 -3.36 19.59
N THR A 90 -4.01 -3.10 20.70
CA THR A 90 -4.29 -1.74 21.18
C THR A 90 -2.99 -1.01 21.55
N CYS A 91 -2.06 -1.68 22.22
CA CYS A 91 -0.75 -1.12 22.54
C CYS A 91 0.05 -0.80 21.27
N VAL A 92 0.13 -1.73 20.32
CA VAL A 92 0.86 -1.53 19.06
C VAL A 92 0.27 -0.35 18.28
N ARG A 93 -1.05 -0.30 18.10
CA ARG A 93 -1.72 0.79 17.38
C ARG A 93 -1.49 2.16 18.01
N ARG A 94 -1.42 2.22 19.35
CA ARG A 94 -1.09 3.47 20.05
C ARG A 94 0.33 3.94 19.71
N GLU A 95 1.31 3.04 19.75
CA GLU A 95 2.70 3.38 19.41
C GLU A 95 2.86 3.75 17.93
N LEU A 96 2.14 3.07 17.03
CA LEU A 96 2.09 3.44 15.61
C LEU A 96 1.54 4.87 15.44
N ALA A 97 0.39 5.17 16.05
CA ALA A 97 -0.22 6.50 15.97
C ALA A 97 0.70 7.60 16.53
N GLN A 98 1.31 7.36 17.70
CA GLN A 98 2.24 8.30 18.34
C GLN A 98 3.46 8.61 17.47
N HIS A 99 3.93 7.63 16.70
CA HIS A 99 5.10 7.76 15.85
C HIS A 99 4.77 7.95 14.36
N ARG A 100 3.51 8.20 14.01
CA ARG A 100 3.02 8.39 12.64
C ARG A 100 3.35 7.21 11.71
N GLY A 101 3.24 6.00 12.24
CA GLY A 101 3.27 4.78 11.44
C GLY A 101 1.90 4.50 10.83
N THR A 102 1.89 3.98 9.62
CA THR A 102 0.69 3.50 8.95
C THR A 102 0.64 1.99 9.06
N GLU A 103 -0.37 1.46 9.76
CA GLU A 103 -0.66 0.03 9.75
C GLU A 103 -1.05 -0.39 8.33
N VAL A 104 -0.34 -1.38 7.78
CA VAL A 104 -0.63 -1.95 6.46
C VAL A 104 -1.43 -3.23 6.61
N ASP A 105 -0.99 -4.12 7.50
CA ASP A 105 -1.65 -5.39 7.76
C ASP A 105 -1.39 -5.88 9.19
N THR A 106 -2.26 -6.76 9.66
CA THR A 106 -2.12 -7.48 10.94
C THR A 106 -2.34 -8.98 10.70
N ALA A 107 -1.33 -9.79 10.95
CA ALA A 107 -1.40 -11.24 10.79
C ALA A 107 -1.39 -11.92 12.16
N GLY A 108 -2.58 -12.15 12.73
CA GLY A 108 -2.74 -12.82 14.02
C GLY A 108 -2.13 -12.03 15.17
N ASP A 109 -0.93 -12.40 15.58
CA ASP A 109 -0.15 -11.81 16.66
C ASP A 109 0.92 -10.81 16.18
N GLY A 110 1.13 -10.70 14.85
CA GLY A 110 2.08 -9.78 14.25
C GLY A 110 1.46 -8.56 13.55
N PHE A 111 2.28 -7.52 13.36
CA PHE A 111 1.93 -6.30 12.62
C PHE A 111 2.92 -6.04 11.50
N PHE A 112 2.40 -5.49 10.40
CA PHE A 112 3.16 -4.89 9.33
C PHE A 112 2.77 -3.42 9.18
N ALA A 113 3.76 -2.53 9.28
CA ALA A 113 3.53 -1.09 9.22
C ALA A 113 4.61 -0.37 8.42
N THR A 114 4.29 0.80 7.89
CA THR A 114 5.22 1.66 7.15
C THR A 114 5.42 3.01 7.80
N PHE A 115 6.58 3.59 7.54
CA PHE A 115 6.99 4.91 7.97
C PHE A 115 7.72 5.60 6.82
N ASP A 116 7.58 6.91 6.74
CA ASP A 116 8.31 7.83 5.87
C ASP A 116 9.76 8.08 6.35
N GLY A 117 10.29 7.29 7.29
CA GLY A 117 11.70 7.35 7.68
C GLY A 117 12.10 6.48 8.88
N PRO A 118 13.38 6.05 8.93
CA PRO A 118 13.82 4.99 9.85
C PRO A 118 13.84 5.40 11.32
N ALA A 119 14.10 6.68 11.61
CA ALA A 119 14.18 7.15 12.99
C ALA A 119 12.84 7.05 13.73
N ARG A 120 11.71 7.25 13.04
CA ARG A 120 10.36 7.06 13.62
C ARG A 120 10.08 5.59 13.84
N ALA A 121 10.37 4.75 12.85
CA ALA A 121 10.15 3.32 12.93
C ALA A 121 10.94 2.67 14.08
N ILE A 122 12.22 3.04 14.27
CA ILE A 122 13.04 2.57 15.40
C ILE A 122 12.44 2.99 16.75
N ARG A 123 11.99 4.24 16.89
CA ARG A 123 11.37 4.71 18.13
C ARG A 123 10.06 3.98 18.41
N CYS A 124 9.23 3.78 17.39
CA CYS A 124 8.00 3.02 17.48
C CYS A 124 8.26 1.56 17.90
N ALA A 125 9.20 0.88 17.25
CA ALA A 125 9.57 -0.49 17.60
C ALA A 125 10.02 -0.61 19.07
N ARG A 126 10.81 0.33 19.56
CA ARG A 126 11.20 0.38 20.98
C ARG A 126 10.01 0.62 21.91
N GLY A 127 9.14 1.57 21.57
CA GLY A 127 7.91 1.85 22.31
C GLY A 127 7.00 0.62 22.39
N ILE A 128 6.85 -0.13 21.29
CA ILE A 128 6.10 -1.39 21.24
C ILE A 128 6.71 -2.40 22.20
N VAL A 129 8.02 -2.68 22.09
CA VAL A 129 8.71 -3.65 22.96
C VAL A 129 8.55 -3.31 24.44
N ASP A 130 8.62 -2.02 24.80
CA ASP A 130 8.46 -1.60 26.20
C ASP A 130 6.98 -1.65 26.65
N ALA A 131 6.03 -1.28 25.80
CA ALA A 131 4.60 -1.29 26.14
C ALA A 131 4.06 -2.71 26.34
N VAL A 132 4.42 -3.66 25.48
CA VAL A 132 3.91 -5.04 25.52
C VAL A 132 4.50 -5.85 26.68
N ARG A 133 5.66 -5.45 27.23
CA ARG A 133 6.19 -6.02 28.48
C ARG A 133 5.22 -5.82 29.65
N GLY A 134 4.47 -4.73 29.67
CA GLY A 134 3.41 -4.50 30.66
C GLY A 134 2.28 -5.52 30.61
N LEU A 135 2.12 -6.22 29.47
CA LEU A 135 1.17 -7.31 29.27
C LEU A 135 1.79 -8.70 29.53
N GLY A 136 3.04 -8.77 29.98
CA GLY A 136 3.78 -10.03 30.16
C GLY A 136 4.15 -10.71 28.83
N LEU A 137 4.14 -9.97 27.73
CA LEU A 137 4.51 -10.43 26.40
C LEU A 137 5.93 -9.98 26.03
N GLU A 138 6.53 -10.71 25.10
CA GLU A 138 7.77 -10.33 24.44
C GLU A 138 7.50 -10.34 22.94
N VAL A 139 8.07 -9.38 22.21
CA VAL A 139 7.84 -9.17 20.79
C VAL A 139 9.18 -8.99 20.08
N ARG A 140 9.31 -9.60 18.91
CA ARG A 140 10.42 -9.35 17.97
C ARG A 140 10.01 -8.24 17.03
N ALA A 141 10.92 -7.31 16.73
CA ALA A 141 10.70 -6.25 15.77
C ALA A 141 11.82 -6.24 14.72
N GLY A 142 11.44 -6.32 13.45
CA GLY A 142 12.32 -6.21 12.28
C GLY A 142 12.05 -4.92 11.53
N LEU A 143 13.11 -4.23 11.09
CA LEU A 143 13.03 -2.96 10.38
C LEU A 143 13.89 -3.03 9.12
N HIS A 144 13.35 -2.53 8.01
CA HIS A 144 14.10 -2.40 6.77
C HIS A 144 13.74 -1.08 6.07
N THR A 145 14.70 -0.44 5.40
CA THR A 145 14.46 0.80 4.65
C THR A 145 14.92 0.60 3.22
N GLY A 146 14.04 0.89 2.27
CA GLY A 146 14.31 0.75 0.85
C GLY A 146 13.19 1.35 0.01
N GLU A 147 13.34 1.27 -1.31
CA GLU A 147 12.29 1.65 -2.24
C GLU A 147 11.19 0.60 -2.20
N CYS A 148 9.97 1.07 -1.94
CA CYS A 148 8.78 0.23 -1.92
C CYS A 148 7.75 0.76 -2.91
N GLU A 149 7.04 -0.16 -3.56
CA GLU A 149 5.88 0.11 -4.39
C GLU A 149 4.65 0.14 -3.48
N LEU A 150 4.01 1.30 -3.36
CA LEU A 150 2.78 1.45 -2.60
C LEU A 150 1.57 1.17 -3.51
N HIS A 151 0.67 0.31 -3.03
CA HIS A 151 -0.65 0.09 -3.62
C HIS A 151 -1.73 0.46 -2.60
N GLU A 152 -2.96 0.73 -3.07
CA GLU A 152 -4.11 1.08 -2.22
C GLU A 152 -4.42 0.07 -1.09
N LYS A 153 -3.88 -1.16 -1.18
CA LYS A 153 -4.12 -2.25 -0.23
C LYS A 153 -2.85 -2.86 0.37
N GLY A 154 -1.67 -2.29 0.14
CA GLY A 154 -0.44 -2.91 0.60
C GLY A 154 0.84 -2.26 0.08
N VAL A 155 1.97 -2.79 0.56
CA VAL A 155 3.30 -2.37 0.13
C VAL A 155 4.03 -3.60 -0.42
N THR A 156 4.53 -3.50 -1.64
CA THR A 156 5.29 -4.54 -2.35
C THR A 156 6.68 -4.02 -2.70
N GLY A 157 7.66 -4.90 -2.84
CA GLY A 157 9.03 -4.51 -3.22
C GLY A 157 10.10 -5.34 -2.50
N ILE A 158 11.34 -5.22 -2.96
CA ILE A 158 12.52 -5.95 -2.42
C ILE A 158 12.71 -5.66 -0.92
N ALA A 159 12.29 -4.47 -0.48
CA ALA A 159 12.31 -4.05 0.92
C ALA A 159 11.34 -4.82 1.84
N VAL A 160 10.43 -5.63 1.27
CA VAL A 160 9.37 -6.40 1.97
C VAL A 160 9.68 -7.91 1.99
N HIS A 161 10.82 -8.35 1.45
CA HIS A 161 11.25 -9.76 1.43
C HIS A 161 12.31 -10.09 2.48
#